data_AF-A0A972WN29-F1
#
_entry.id   AF-A0A972WN29-F1
#
_cell.length_a   1.000
_cell.length_b   1.000
_cell.length_c   1.000
_cell.angle_alpha   90.00
_cell.angle_beta   90.00
_cell.angle_gamma   90.00
#
_symmetry.space_group_name_H-M   'P 1'
#
loop_
_entity.id
_entity.type
_entity.pdbx_description
1 polymer ?
#
loop_
_entity_poly.entity_id
_entity_poly.type
_entity_poly.pdbx_seq_one_letter_code
_entity_poly.pdbx_strand_id
1 'polypeptide(L)'
;MSSNLPDTLKTKYDNAKKAADRLVRYRLYVKLISLGYKKLEEIKKTERAAEKAVARLSTDHDFFLRHQDKVNALFRAMRETYSNPTKTLRALDDLCRHYPAQYVFEVCQLGSYRLGSPMGWAVLGFRSISRNDADGNYVEAILPMLAQMLRDHRDYLDLRQSDIAARFEDTAADVAAIRREKAAIEGGLPTWTQEMTSCAADMSKDDVVQLSPEEAEVRRRLVESASSVVTPV
;
A
#
# COMPACT_ATOMS: atom_id res chain seq x y z
N MET A 1 -12.00 -13.07 -18.88
CA MET A 1 -11.11 -12.97 -17.70
C MET A 1 -9.84 -12.25 -18.11
N SER A 2 -9.77 -10.93 -17.88
CA SER A 2 -8.55 -10.14 -18.10
C SER A 2 -7.51 -10.60 -17.06
N SER A 3 -6.54 -11.37 -17.53
CA SER A 3 -5.71 -12.23 -16.71
C SER A 3 -4.66 -11.41 -15.95
N ASN A 4 -4.86 -11.21 -14.64
CA ASN A 4 -3.76 -10.89 -13.70
C ASN A 4 -2.80 -12.09 -13.52
N LEU A 5 -2.85 -13.05 -14.44
CA LEU A 5 -1.99 -14.20 -14.48
C LEU A 5 -0.65 -13.75 -15.07
N PRO A 6 0.49 -14.13 -14.48
CA PRO A 6 1.79 -13.87 -15.06
C PRO A 6 1.83 -14.29 -16.53
N ASP A 7 2.39 -13.45 -17.40
CA ASP A 7 2.42 -13.71 -18.85
C ASP A 7 3.02 -15.09 -19.17
N THR A 8 4.02 -15.50 -18.40
CA THR A 8 4.65 -16.82 -18.52
C THR A 8 3.67 -17.97 -18.27
N LEU A 9 2.77 -17.86 -17.30
CA LEU A 9 1.74 -18.88 -17.02
C LEU A 9 0.63 -18.82 -18.07
N LYS A 10 0.27 -17.62 -18.53
CA LYS A 10 -0.75 -17.42 -19.56
C LYS A 10 -0.33 -18.05 -20.89
N THR A 11 0.89 -17.78 -21.34
CA THR A 11 1.44 -18.39 -22.56
C THR A 11 1.48 -19.91 -22.46
N LYS A 12 1.86 -20.46 -21.30
CA LYS A 12 1.85 -21.91 -21.09
C LYS A 12 0.45 -22.52 -21.12
N TYR A 13 -0.53 -21.83 -20.53
CA TYR A 13 -1.93 -22.24 -20.59
C TYR A 13 -2.48 -22.22 -22.02
N ASP A 14 -2.24 -21.14 -22.76
CA ASP A 14 -2.67 -21.02 -24.15
C ASP A 14 -2.01 -22.07 -25.06
N ASN A 15 -0.73 -22.39 -24.82
CA ASN A 15 -0.02 -23.44 -25.53
C ASN A 15 -0.59 -24.83 -25.24
N ALA A 16 -0.92 -25.14 -23.98
CA ALA A 16 -1.56 -26.40 -23.60
C ALA A 16 -2.93 -26.54 -24.30
N LYS A 17 -3.73 -25.47 -24.31
CA LYS A 17 -5.05 -25.45 -24.92
C LYS A 17 -5.03 -25.62 -26.45
N LYS A 18 -4.02 -25.07 -27.12
CA LYS A 18 -3.85 -25.14 -28.59
C LYS A 18 -3.21 -26.45 -29.07
N ALA A 19 -2.58 -27.22 -28.19
CA ALA A 19 -1.94 -28.48 -28.58
C ALA A 19 -2.99 -29.49 -29.07
N ALA A 20 -2.93 -29.90 -30.34
CA ALA A 20 -3.84 -30.87 -30.94
C ALA A 20 -3.58 -32.30 -30.45
N ASP A 21 -2.31 -32.62 -30.23
CA ASP A 21 -1.86 -33.92 -29.71
C ASP A 21 -2.12 -34.03 -28.19
N ARG A 22 -2.74 -35.14 -27.76
CA ARG A 22 -3.15 -35.39 -26.37
C ARG A 22 -1.96 -35.63 -25.44
N LEU A 23 -0.92 -36.33 -25.90
CA LEU A 23 0.30 -36.56 -25.14
C LEU A 23 1.07 -35.25 -24.92
N VAL A 24 1.19 -34.43 -25.97
CA VAL A 24 1.81 -33.11 -25.89
C VAL A 24 1.02 -32.19 -24.97
N ARG A 25 -0.31 -32.17 -25.10
CA ARG A 25 -1.21 -31.40 -24.24
C ARG A 25 -1.05 -31.79 -22.77
N TYR A 26 -1.04 -33.08 -22.46
CA TYR A 26 -0.84 -33.59 -21.09
C TYR A 26 0.51 -33.11 -20.50
N ARG A 27 1.61 -33.27 -21.25
CA ARG A 27 2.94 -32.79 -20.82
C ARG A 27 3.00 -31.29 -20.61
N LEU A 28 2.29 -30.51 -21.42
CA LEU A 28 2.20 -29.06 -21.26
C LEU A 28 1.45 -28.68 -19.98
N TYR A 29 0.36 -29.36 -19.63
CA TYR A 29 -0.34 -29.14 -18.36
C TYR A 29 0.51 -29.50 -17.14
N VAL A 30 1.24 -30.61 -17.17
CA VAL A 30 2.19 -30.97 -16.09
C VAL A 30 3.24 -29.86 -15.89
N LYS A 31 3.78 -29.32 -16.99
CA LYS A 31 4.73 -28.20 -16.97
C LYS A 31 4.11 -26.87 -16.53
N LEU A 32 2.83 -26.66 -16.78
CA LEU A 32 2.09 -25.47 -16.34
C LEU A 32 1.84 -25.53 -14.84
N ILE A 33 1.30 -26.63 -14.34
CA ILE A 33 0.96 -26.81 -12.92
C ILE A 33 2.21 -26.76 -12.04
N SER A 34 3.27 -27.45 -12.45
CA SER A 34 4.57 -27.39 -11.72
C SER A 34 5.15 -25.98 -11.69
N LEU A 35 5.05 -25.21 -12.78
CA LEU A 35 5.46 -23.81 -12.78
C LEU A 35 4.54 -22.95 -11.90
N GLY A 36 3.23 -23.21 -11.93
CA GLY A 36 2.22 -22.53 -11.12
C GLY A 36 2.51 -22.66 -9.62
N TYR A 37 2.78 -23.88 -9.14
CA TYR A 37 3.17 -24.10 -7.74
C TYR A 37 4.51 -23.43 -7.37
N LYS A 38 5.51 -23.48 -8.25
CA LYS A 38 6.79 -22.78 -8.02
C LYS A 38 6.59 -21.27 -7.90
N LYS A 39 5.82 -20.68 -8.82
CA LYS A 39 5.49 -19.25 -8.82
C LYS A 39 4.67 -18.85 -7.59
N LEU A 40 3.72 -19.69 -7.19
CA LEU A 40 2.93 -19.46 -5.97
C LEU A 40 3.81 -19.39 -4.73
N GLU A 41 4.80 -20.28 -4.59
CA GLU A 41 5.76 -20.26 -3.47
C GLU A 41 6.67 -19.02 -3.50
N GLU A 42 7.14 -18.60 -4.69
CA GLU A 42 7.89 -17.34 -4.84
C GLU A 42 7.05 -16.13 -4.40
N ILE A 43 5.80 -16.05 -4.87
CA ILE A 43 4.88 -14.95 -4.55
C ILE A 43 4.53 -14.90 -3.07
N LYS A 44 4.33 -16.05 -2.41
CA LYS A 44 4.10 -16.07 -0.95
C LYS A 44 5.28 -15.50 -0.17
N LYS A 45 6.52 -15.71 -0.64
CA LYS A 45 7.71 -15.14 0.00
C LYS A 45 7.79 -13.63 -0.22
N THR A 46 7.52 -13.16 -1.44
CA THR A 46 7.51 -11.72 -1.75
C THR A 46 6.37 -10.99 -1.04
N GLU A 47 5.18 -11.59 -0.96
CA GLU A 47 4.03 -11.06 -0.20
C GLU A 47 4.39 -10.80 1.25
N ARG A 48 4.99 -11.78 1.95
CA ARG A 48 5.41 -11.61 3.35
C ARG A 48 6.43 -10.50 3.53
N ALA A 49 7.37 -10.36 2.60
CA ALA A 49 8.38 -9.31 2.64
C ALA A 49 7.74 -7.92 2.44
N ALA A 50 6.83 -7.80 1.49
CA ALA A 50 6.10 -6.57 1.18
C ALA A 50 5.15 -6.17 2.32
N GLU A 51 4.43 -7.13 2.93
CA GLU A 51 3.59 -6.89 4.11
C GLU A 51 4.41 -6.39 5.30
N LYS A 52 5.61 -6.93 5.51
CA LYS A 52 6.53 -6.44 6.55
C LYS A 52 7.01 -5.01 6.25
N ALA A 53 7.17 -4.64 4.99
CA ALA A 53 7.52 -3.28 4.60
C ALA A 53 6.38 -2.31 4.89
N VAL A 54 5.13 -2.65 4.51
CA VAL A 54 3.95 -1.84 4.83
C VAL A 54 3.78 -1.69 6.33
N ALA A 55 3.91 -2.77 7.11
CA ALA A 55 3.78 -2.73 8.57
C ALA A 55 4.85 -1.84 9.25
N ARG A 56 6.02 -1.65 8.62
CA ARG A 56 7.03 -0.71 9.12
C ARG A 56 6.63 0.73 8.84
N LEU A 57 6.08 1.00 7.66
CA LEU A 57 5.69 2.35 7.25
C LEU A 57 4.36 2.79 7.88
N SER A 58 3.49 1.86 8.28
CA SER A 58 2.15 2.19 8.78
C SER A 58 2.19 3.08 10.02
N THR A 59 3.09 2.81 10.96
CA THR A 59 3.19 3.61 12.20
C THR A 59 3.58 5.06 11.90
N ASP A 60 4.57 5.25 11.02
CA ASP A 60 5.04 6.58 10.62
C ASP A 60 3.99 7.32 9.79
N HIS A 61 3.29 6.60 8.90
CA HIS A 61 2.20 7.13 8.11
C HIS A 61 0.99 7.55 8.98
N ASP A 62 0.59 6.72 9.95
CA ASP A 62 -0.51 7.02 10.87
C ASP A 62 -0.17 8.20 11.80
N PHE A 63 1.09 8.31 12.22
CA PHE A 63 1.58 9.50 12.91
C PHE A 63 1.50 10.73 12.00
N PHE A 64 2.01 10.62 10.77
CA PHE A 64 2.02 11.71 9.79
C PHE A 64 0.62 12.25 9.52
N LEU A 65 -0.37 11.37 9.26
CA LEU A 65 -1.76 11.78 8.99
C LEU A 65 -2.39 12.48 10.20
N ARG A 66 -2.25 11.91 11.40
CA ARG A 66 -2.77 12.54 12.63
C ARG A 66 -2.16 13.90 12.90
N HIS A 67 -0.86 14.06 12.61
CA HIS A 67 -0.20 15.35 12.80
C HIS A 67 -0.54 16.34 11.69
N GLN A 68 -0.72 15.87 10.46
CA GLN A 68 -1.20 16.68 9.34
C GLN A 68 -2.58 17.26 9.64
N ASP A 69 -3.47 16.51 10.27
CA ASP A 69 -4.78 17.03 10.70
C ASP A 69 -4.66 18.15 11.73
N LYS A 70 -3.73 18.03 12.69
CA LYS A 70 -3.42 19.11 13.64
C LYS A 70 -2.87 20.35 12.93
N VAL A 71 -1.96 20.17 11.97
CA VAL A 71 -1.41 21.26 11.14
C VAL A 71 -2.51 21.94 10.34
N ASN A 72 -3.43 21.16 9.76
CA ASN A 72 -4.57 21.68 9.02
C ASN A 72 -5.53 22.48 9.91
N ALA A 73 -5.79 21.98 11.13
CA ALA A 73 -6.60 22.69 12.11
C ALA A 73 -5.93 24.01 12.54
N LEU A 74 -4.62 23.97 12.83
CA LEU A 74 -3.83 25.17 13.16
C LEU A 74 -3.87 26.17 12.00
N PHE A 75 -3.71 25.71 10.76
CA PHE A 75 -3.77 26.56 9.58
C PHE A 75 -5.13 27.25 9.42
N ARG A 76 -6.23 26.56 9.74
CA ARG A 76 -7.57 27.16 9.76
C ARG A 76 -7.66 28.24 10.83
N ALA A 77 -7.20 27.98 12.05
CA ALA A 77 -7.16 28.99 13.12
C ALA A 77 -6.28 30.20 12.75
N MET A 78 -5.14 29.98 12.09
CA MET A 78 -4.27 31.05 11.61
C MET A 78 -4.94 31.99 10.61
N ARG A 79 -5.97 31.54 9.87
CA ARG A 79 -6.73 32.41 8.95
C ARG A 79 -7.49 33.51 9.67
N GLU A 80 -7.79 33.35 10.95
CA GLU A 80 -8.51 34.34 11.76
C GLU A 80 -7.55 35.29 12.48
N THR A 81 -6.25 34.95 12.54
CA THR A 81 -5.24 35.79 13.21
C THR A 81 -4.34 36.54 12.22
N TYR A 82 -3.98 35.94 11.09
CA TYR A 82 -2.92 36.45 10.21
C TYR A 82 -3.44 36.87 8.84
N SER A 83 -2.88 37.96 8.29
CA SER A 83 -3.18 38.39 6.93
C SER A 83 -2.65 37.42 5.86
N ASN A 84 -1.58 36.69 6.15
CA ASN A 84 -1.02 35.65 5.28
C ASN A 84 -0.70 34.38 6.10
N PRO A 85 -1.70 33.52 6.35
CA PRO A 85 -1.54 32.33 7.18
C PRO A 85 -0.56 31.32 6.59
N THR A 86 -0.42 31.27 5.25
CA THR A 86 0.56 30.37 4.60
C THR A 86 1.98 30.78 4.89
N LYS A 87 2.28 32.09 4.85
CA LYS A 87 3.60 32.61 5.21
C LYS A 87 3.88 32.38 6.70
N THR A 88 2.89 32.59 7.56
CA THR A 88 2.98 32.33 8.99
C THR A 88 3.30 30.86 9.29
N LEU A 89 2.59 29.92 8.66
CA LEU A 89 2.86 28.49 8.85
C LEU A 89 4.27 28.11 8.37
N ARG A 90 4.75 28.67 7.25
CA ARG A 90 6.13 28.45 6.80
C ARG A 90 7.16 28.98 7.79
N ALA A 91 6.93 30.15 8.37
CA ALA A 91 7.82 30.69 9.41
C ALA A 91 7.86 29.78 10.64
N LEU A 92 6.73 29.19 11.02
CA LEU A 92 6.67 28.19 12.08
C LEU A 92 7.45 26.91 11.71
N ASP A 93 7.22 26.37 10.52
CA ASP A 93 7.94 25.19 10.01
C ASP A 93 9.46 25.45 10.06
N ASP A 94 9.90 26.62 9.61
CA ASP A 94 11.31 27.01 9.62
C ASP A 94 11.88 27.15 11.04
N LEU A 95 11.13 27.72 11.99
CA LEU A 95 11.55 27.76 13.39
C LEU A 95 11.72 26.34 13.95
N CYS A 96 10.79 25.44 13.68
CA CYS A 96 10.82 24.06 14.18
C CYS A 96 11.94 23.20 13.56
N ARG A 97 12.42 23.56 12.37
CA ARG A 97 13.59 22.92 11.76
C ARG A 97 14.89 23.27 12.45
N HIS A 98 15.02 24.51 12.92
CA HIS A 98 16.30 25.05 13.38
C HIS A 98 16.42 25.13 14.90
N TYR A 99 15.31 25.08 15.63
CA TYR A 99 15.29 25.29 17.07
C TYR A 99 14.47 24.22 17.80
N PRO A 100 14.81 23.92 19.08
CA PRO A 100 14.05 22.99 19.89
C PRO A 100 12.63 23.51 20.18
N ALA A 101 11.67 22.60 20.33
CA ALA A 101 10.25 22.92 20.52
C ALA A 101 9.99 23.93 21.64
N GLN A 102 10.73 23.83 22.77
CA GLN A 102 10.61 24.75 23.89
C GLN A 102 10.93 26.20 23.49
N TYR A 103 12.03 26.40 22.76
CA TYR A 103 12.43 27.72 22.27
C TYR A 103 11.40 28.29 21.29
N VAL A 104 10.93 27.45 20.35
CA VAL A 104 9.90 27.88 19.39
C VAL A 104 8.62 28.30 20.10
N PHE A 105 8.22 27.55 21.13
CA PHE A 105 7.03 27.88 21.92
C PHE A 105 7.20 29.21 22.66
N GLU A 106 8.34 29.44 23.31
CA GLU A 106 8.66 30.71 23.98
C GLU A 106 8.62 31.90 23.00
N VAL A 107 9.19 31.74 21.80
CA VAL A 107 9.10 32.77 20.74
C VAL A 107 7.65 33.06 20.38
N CYS A 108 6.81 32.04 20.26
CA CYS A 108 5.39 32.20 19.97
C CYS A 108 4.64 32.91 21.12
N GLN A 109 4.99 32.65 22.38
CA GLN A 109 4.35 33.30 23.54
C GLN A 109 4.56 34.82 23.58
N LEU A 110 5.57 35.35 22.88
CA LEU A 110 5.81 36.80 22.79
C LEU A 110 4.74 37.56 21.97
N GLY A 111 3.84 36.86 21.29
CA GLY A 111 2.61 37.43 20.72
C GLY A 111 2.35 37.10 19.24
N SER A 112 1.19 37.51 18.76
CA SER A 112 0.67 37.23 17.41
C SER A 112 1.56 37.76 16.28
N TYR A 113 2.36 38.80 16.50
CA TYR A 113 3.21 39.40 15.47
C TYR A 113 4.50 38.60 15.19
N ARG A 114 4.76 37.52 15.93
CA ARG A 114 6.05 36.81 15.91
C ARG A 114 6.23 35.95 14.67
N LEU A 115 5.15 35.34 14.19
CA LEU A 115 5.18 34.46 13.02
C LEU A 115 4.82 35.18 11.72
N GLY A 116 4.24 36.38 11.81
CA GLY A 116 3.79 37.13 10.65
C GLY A 116 3.00 38.38 11.01
N SER A 117 2.42 39.04 10.01
CA SER A 117 1.55 40.20 10.23
C SER A 117 0.16 39.73 10.68
N PRO A 118 -0.29 40.11 11.89
CA PRO A 118 -1.67 39.82 12.30
C PRO A 118 -2.65 40.69 11.51
N MET A 119 -3.92 40.30 11.53
CA MET A 119 -4.99 41.11 10.95
C MET A 119 -5.16 42.43 11.71
N GLY A 120 -5.68 43.42 10.99
CA GLY A 120 -5.91 44.76 11.53
C GLY A 120 -4.63 45.53 11.86
N TRP A 121 -4.82 46.75 12.32
CA TRP A 121 -3.75 47.70 12.60
C TRP A 121 -3.70 48.04 14.10
N ALA A 122 -2.50 48.42 14.54
CA ALA A 122 -2.27 49.01 15.85
C ALA A 122 -1.37 50.23 15.66
N VAL A 123 -1.82 51.41 16.06
CA VAL A 123 -1.10 52.68 15.90
C VAL A 123 -1.21 53.47 17.20
N LEU A 124 -0.07 53.84 17.78
CA LEU A 124 0.00 54.68 18.99
C LEU A 124 -0.85 54.15 20.17
N GLY A 125 -0.93 52.82 20.32
CA GLY A 125 -1.72 52.18 21.37
C GLY A 125 -3.20 51.92 21.02
N PHE A 126 -3.72 52.53 19.97
CA PHE A 126 -5.06 52.25 19.45
C PHE A 126 -5.03 51.01 18.54
N ARG A 127 -6.02 50.13 18.68
CA ARG A 127 -6.14 48.88 17.91
C ARG A 127 -7.48 48.83 17.20
N SER A 128 -7.49 48.38 15.96
CA SER A 128 -8.73 48.05 15.25
C SER A 128 -9.42 46.85 15.89
N ILE A 129 -10.75 46.72 15.69
CA ILE A 129 -11.52 45.56 16.14
C ILE A 129 -10.89 44.25 15.63
N SER A 130 -10.59 44.17 14.33
CA SER A 130 -9.92 43.01 13.73
C SER A 130 -8.54 42.70 14.29
N ARG A 131 -7.86 43.69 14.89
CA ARG A 131 -6.58 43.46 15.59
C ARG A 131 -6.83 42.85 16.96
N ASN A 132 -7.84 43.33 17.69
CA ASN A 132 -8.23 42.75 18.97
C ASN A 132 -8.71 41.30 18.79
N ASP A 133 -9.52 41.03 17.77
CA ASP A 133 -10.02 39.69 17.46
C ASP A 133 -8.86 38.74 17.10
N ALA A 134 -7.90 39.20 16.29
CA ALA A 134 -6.74 38.42 15.91
C ALA A 134 -5.85 38.05 17.11
N ASP A 135 -5.60 39.02 18.00
CA ASP A 135 -4.83 38.81 19.23
C ASP A 135 -5.59 37.87 20.20
N GLY A 136 -6.91 38.01 20.30
CA GLY A 136 -7.78 37.12 21.08
C GLY A 136 -7.71 35.68 20.59
N ASN A 137 -7.95 35.45 19.30
CA ASN A 137 -7.84 34.13 18.69
C ASN A 137 -6.42 33.55 18.80
N TYR A 138 -5.38 34.40 18.75
CA TYR A 138 -4.01 33.93 18.94
C TYR A 138 -3.80 33.30 20.32
N VAL A 139 -4.31 33.96 21.36
CA VAL A 139 -4.18 33.50 22.75
C VAL A 139 -5.09 32.32 23.04
N GLU A 140 -6.33 32.38 22.57
CA GLU A 140 -7.38 31.40 22.91
C GLU A 140 -7.30 30.11 22.07
N ALA A 141 -6.87 30.19 20.81
CA ALA A 141 -6.84 29.05 19.90
C ALA A 141 -5.41 28.67 19.48
N ILE A 142 -4.64 29.62 18.93
CA ILE A 142 -3.35 29.29 18.30
C ILE A 142 -2.31 28.82 19.31
N LEU A 143 -2.10 29.55 20.41
CA LEU A 143 -1.11 29.18 21.42
C LEU A 143 -1.36 27.80 22.04
N PRO A 144 -2.58 27.43 22.45
CA PRO A 144 -2.88 26.07 22.93
C PRO A 144 -2.59 24.99 21.89
N MET A 145 -2.93 25.22 20.62
CA MET A 145 -2.66 24.25 19.54
C MET A 145 -1.15 24.06 19.34
N LEU A 146 -0.39 25.15 19.35
CA LEU A 146 1.08 25.10 19.27
C LEU A 146 1.68 24.30 20.43
N ALA A 147 1.22 24.52 21.67
CA ALA A 147 1.69 23.78 22.84
C ALA A 147 1.51 22.26 22.69
N GLN A 148 0.44 21.81 22.05
CA GLN A 148 0.13 20.40 21.86
C GLN A 148 0.94 19.74 20.73
N MET A 149 1.33 20.50 19.70
CA MET A 149 1.91 19.92 18.49
C MET A 149 3.41 20.13 18.34
N LEU A 150 3.98 21.18 18.95
CA LEU A 150 5.38 21.58 18.69
C LEU A 150 6.40 20.48 19.01
N ARG A 151 6.13 19.68 20.05
CA ARG A 151 7.03 18.60 20.47
C ARG A 151 7.35 17.62 19.33
N ASP A 152 6.32 17.23 18.57
CA ASP A 152 6.42 16.19 17.55
C ASP A 152 6.48 16.80 16.12
N HIS A 153 6.43 18.14 16.01
CA HIS A 153 6.32 18.80 14.72
C HIS A 153 7.57 18.66 13.85
N ARG A 154 8.75 18.58 14.47
CA ARG A 154 9.99 18.33 13.73
C ARG A 154 9.98 16.96 13.04
N ASP A 155 9.60 15.91 13.77
CA ASP A 155 9.50 14.55 13.23
C ASP A 155 8.47 14.49 12.08
N TYR A 156 7.36 15.22 12.22
CA TYR A 156 6.40 15.41 11.13
C TYR A 156 7.02 16.07 9.89
N LEU A 157 7.83 17.11 10.06
CA LEU A 157 8.49 17.79 8.93
C LEU A 157 9.51 16.88 8.24
N ASP A 158 10.24 16.06 8.99
CA ASP A 158 11.19 15.09 8.45
C ASP A 158 10.45 14.01 7.64
N LEU A 159 9.34 13.49 8.16
CA LEU A 159 8.48 12.54 7.44
C LEU A 159 7.86 13.15 6.18
N ARG A 160 7.40 14.41 6.26
CA ARG A 160 6.90 15.16 5.10
C ARG A 160 7.97 15.32 4.03
N GLN A 161 9.20 15.63 4.40
CA GLN A 161 10.31 15.77 3.47
C GLN A 161 10.70 14.42 2.85
N SER A 162 10.55 13.32 3.59
CA SER A 162 10.80 11.96 3.10
C SER A 162 9.69 11.38 2.22
N ASP A 163 8.62 12.16 2.00
CA ASP A 163 7.40 11.77 1.27
C ASP A 163 6.81 10.44 1.75
N ILE A 164 6.60 10.32 3.07
CA ILE A 164 6.10 9.10 3.71
C ILE A 164 4.74 8.66 3.14
N ALA A 165 3.88 9.61 2.74
CA ALA A 165 2.56 9.32 2.18
C ALA A 165 2.68 8.57 0.85
N ALA A 166 3.44 9.10 -0.12
CA ALA A 166 3.65 8.44 -1.40
C ALA A 166 4.31 7.07 -1.22
N ARG A 167 5.34 6.99 -0.36
CA ARG A 167 6.04 5.72 -0.08
C ARG A 167 5.12 4.65 0.51
N PHE A 168 4.21 5.04 1.41
CA PHE A 168 3.23 4.12 1.97
C PHE A 168 2.24 3.65 0.90
N GLU A 169 1.71 4.58 0.09
CA GLU A 169 0.77 4.27 -1.00
C GLU A 169 1.38 3.34 -2.05
N ASP A 170 2.61 3.62 -2.50
CA ASP A 170 3.34 2.79 -3.46
C ASP A 170 3.55 1.38 -2.91
N THR A 171 4.01 1.26 -1.66
CA THR A 171 4.24 -0.05 -1.04
C THR A 171 2.92 -0.82 -0.84
N ALA A 172 1.84 -0.12 -0.49
CA ALA A 172 0.52 -0.73 -0.38
C ALA A 172 -0.04 -1.19 -1.74
N ALA A 173 0.21 -0.42 -2.81
CA ALA A 173 -0.14 -0.77 -4.17
C ALA A 173 0.64 -2.01 -4.65
N ASP A 174 1.93 -2.12 -4.32
CA ASP A 174 2.75 -3.29 -4.59
C ASP A 174 2.20 -4.54 -3.91
N VAL A 175 1.85 -4.45 -2.60
CA VAL A 175 1.21 -5.56 -1.88
C VAL A 175 -0.11 -5.96 -2.57
N ALA A 176 -0.92 -4.99 -2.99
CA ALA A 176 -2.16 -5.27 -3.69
C ALA A 176 -1.94 -5.95 -5.05
N ALA A 177 -0.89 -5.58 -5.79
CA ALA A 177 -0.52 -6.21 -7.05
C ALA A 177 -0.07 -7.67 -6.83
N ILE A 178 0.79 -7.92 -5.83
CA ILE A 178 1.25 -9.26 -5.45
C ILE A 178 0.07 -10.15 -5.06
N ARG A 179 -0.88 -9.63 -4.27
CA ARG A 179 -2.10 -10.37 -3.88
C ARG A 179 -2.99 -10.70 -5.08
N ARG A 180 -3.12 -9.79 -6.05
CA ARG A 180 -3.86 -10.06 -7.30
C ARG A 180 -3.20 -11.15 -8.12
N GLU A 181 -1.87 -11.15 -8.23
CA GLU A 181 -1.10 -12.19 -8.93
C GLU A 181 -1.28 -13.55 -8.24
N LYS A 182 -1.11 -13.59 -6.91
CA LYS A 182 -1.35 -14.78 -6.08
C LYS A 182 -2.74 -15.36 -6.31
N ALA A 183 -3.77 -14.54 -6.20
CA ALA A 183 -5.16 -14.95 -6.38
C ALA A 183 -5.43 -15.47 -7.80
N ALA A 184 -4.78 -14.90 -8.82
CA ALA A 184 -4.90 -15.39 -10.19
C ALA A 184 -4.30 -16.80 -10.35
N ILE A 185 -3.15 -17.08 -9.71
CA ILE A 185 -2.54 -18.42 -9.74
C ILE A 185 -3.36 -19.41 -8.92
N GLU A 186 -3.78 -19.05 -7.71
CA GLU A 186 -4.61 -19.90 -6.84
C GLU A 186 -5.95 -20.23 -7.49
N GLY A 187 -6.56 -19.28 -8.19
CA GLY A 187 -7.78 -19.51 -8.97
C GLY A 187 -7.58 -20.34 -10.23
N GLY A 188 -6.41 -20.25 -10.87
CA GLY A 188 -6.10 -20.99 -12.11
C GLY A 188 -5.71 -22.45 -11.87
N LEU A 189 -4.99 -22.74 -10.79
CA LEU A 189 -4.46 -24.08 -10.48
C LEU A 189 -5.53 -25.19 -10.50
N PRO A 190 -6.72 -25.02 -9.88
CA PRO A 190 -7.79 -26.03 -9.94
C PRO A 190 -8.26 -26.31 -11.37
N THR A 191 -8.46 -25.26 -12.18
CA THR A 191 -8.89 -25.39 -13.57
C THR A 191 -7.86 -26.14 -14.41
N TRP A 192 -6.58 -25.78 -14.30
CA TRP A 192 -5.51 -26.47 -15.03
C TRP A 192 -5.37 -27.92 -14.60
N THR A 193 -5.57 -28.20 -13.31
CA THR A 193 -5.54 -29.56 -12.77
C THR A 193 -6.70 -30.39 -13.30
N GLN A 194 -7.91 -29.83 -13.35
CA GLN A 194 -9.08 -30.51 -13.90
C GLN A 194 -8.93 -30.79 -15.40
N GLU A 195 -8.45 -29.82 -16.17
CA GLU A 195 -8.16 -29.99 -17.61
C GLU A 195 -7.06 -31.03 -17.84
N MET A 196 -6.04 -31.08 -16.98
CA MET A 196 -5.02 -32.13 -17.02
C MET A 196 -5.62 -33.51 -16.72
N THR A 197 -6.49 -33.63 -15.71
CA THR A 197 -7.14 -34.90 -15.34
C THR A 197 -8.06 -35.39 -16.45
N SER A 198 -8.85 -34.51 -17.08
CA SER A 198 -9.64 -34.86 -18.26
C SER A 198 -8.75 -35.33 -19.40
N CYS A 199 -7.67 -34.59 -19.69
CA CYS A 199 -6.71 -34.98 -20.73
C CYS A 199 -6.07 -36.34 -20.45
N ALA A 200 -5.75 -36.65 -19.19
CA ALA A 200 -5.17 -37.91 -18.73
C ALA A 200 -6.13 -39.10 -18.88
N ALA A 201 -7.41 -38.89 -18.58
CA ALA A 201 -8.47 -39.89 -18.73
C ALA A 201 -8.74 -40.21 -20.20
N ASP A 202 -8.68 -39.21 -21.08
CA ASP A 202 -8.94 -39.34 -22.52
C ASP A 202 -7.74 -39.87 -23.33
N MET A 203 -6.60 -40.17 -22.68
CA MET A 203 -5.42 -40.73 -23.35
C MET A 203 -5.68 -42.15 -23.84
N SER A 204 -5.26 -42.45 -25.08
CA SER A 204 -5.33 -43.81 -25.61
C SER A 204 -4.27 -44.72 -24.96
N LYS A 205 -4.42 -46.04 -25.09
CA LYS A 205 -3.41 -46.99 -24.57
C LYS A 205 -2.04 -46.78 -25.21
N ASP A 206 -2.00 -46.42 -26.49
CA ASP A 206 -0.75 -46.17 -27.22
C ASP A 206 -0.05 -44.90 -26.72
N ASP A 207 -0.80 -43.85 -26.37
CA ASP A 207 -0.24 -42.63 -25.77
C ASP A 207 0.35 -42.89 -24.38
N VAL A 208 -0.27 -43.80 -23.61
CA VAL A 208 0.18 -44.14 -22.25
C VAL A 208 1.51 -44.89 -22.27
N VAL A 209 1.76 -45.72 -23.27
CA VAL A 209 3.04 -46.44 -23.44
C VAL A 209 4.20 -45.48 -23.75
N GLN A 210 3.91 -44.30 -24.30
CA GLN A 210 4.89 -43.26 -24.62
C GLN A 210 5.23 -42.32 -23.46
N LEU A 211 4.58 -42.49 -22.30
CA LEU A 211 4.88 -41.75 -21.09
C LEU A 211 6.15 -42.27 -20.42
N SER A 212 6.92 -41.37 -19.79
CA SER A 212 7.98 -41.82 -18.87
C SER A 212 7.36 -42.52 -17.66
N PRO A 213 8.13 -43.35 -16.91
CA PRO A 213 7.62 -44.01 -15.70
C PRO A 213 7.04 -43.02 -14.67
N GLU A 214 7.65 -41.83 -14.55
CA GLU A 214 7.17 -40.76 -13.66
C GLU A 214 5.87 -40.14 -14.16
N GLU A 215 5.75 -39.87 -15.46
CA GLU A 215 4.54 -39.33 -16.08
C GLU A 215 3.37 -40.33 -15.99
N ALA A 216 3.66 -41.63 -16.17
CA ALA A 216 2.68 -42.71 -16.07
C ALA A 216 2.15 -42.87 -14.64
N GLU A 217 3.00 -42.72 -13.62
CA GLU A 217 2.61 -42.77 -12.22
C GLU A 217 1.75 -41.55 -11.83
N VAL A 218 2.11 -40.35 -12.29
CA VAL A 218 1.28 -39.14 -12.10
C VAL A 218 -0.08 -39.31 -12.75
N ARG A 219 -0.12 -39.81 -13.99
CA ARG A 219 -1.37 -40.13 -14.68
C ARG A 219 -2.22 -41.13 -13.90
N ARG A 220 -1.62 -42.24 -13.44
CA ARG A 220 -2.33 -43.29 -12.69
C ARG A 220 -3.03 -42.72 -11.47
N ARG A 221 -2.31 -41.95 -10.64
CA ARG A 221 -2.87 -41.31 -9.45
C ARG A 221 -4.00 -40.34 -9.76
N LEU A 222 -3.86 -39.55 -10.84
CA LEU A 222 -4.91 -38.62 -11.27
C LEU A 222 -6.19 -39.36 -11.67
N VAL A 223 -6.08 -40.42 -12.47
CA VAL A 223 -7.24 -41.21 -12.92
C VAL A 223 -7.89 -41.98 -11.76
N GLU A 224 -7.10 -42.57 -10.87
CA GLU A 224 -7.60 -43.26 -9.67
C GLU A 224 -8.33 -42.29 -8.72
N SER A 225 -7.77 -41.10 -8.50
CA SER A 225 -8.39 -40.07 -7.67
C SER A 225 -9.68 -39.47 -8.26
N ALA A 226 -9.80 -39.45 -9.60
CA ALA A 226 -11.04 -39.05 -10.27
C ALA A 226 -12.12 -40.13 -10.19
N SER A 227 -11.72 -41.40 -10.09
CA SER A 227 -12.62 -42.56 -10.01
C SER A 227 -13.22 -42.75 -8.61
N SER A 228 -12.51 -42.36 -7.55
CA SER A 228 -12.95 -42.50 -6.15
C SER A 228 -14.00 -41.48 -5.70
N VAL A 229 -14.25 -40.42 -6.48
CA VAL A 229 -15.28 -39.40 -6.20
C VAL A 229 -16.69 -39.84 -6.63
N VAL A 230 -16.83 -40.96 -7.36
CA VAL A 230 -18.09 -41.39 -8.00
C VAL A 230 -18.84 -42.48 -7.22
N THR A 231 -18.44 -42.84 -5.99
CA THR A 231 -19.22 -43.76 -5.13
C THR A 231 -19.92 -43.04 -3.98
N PRO A 232 -21.17 -42.56 -4.15
CA PRO A 232 -22.10 -42.47 -3.04
C PRO A 232 -22.71 -43.86 -2.79
N VAL A 233 -22.64 -44.34 -1.54
CA VAL A 233 -23.51 -45.41 -1.04
C VAL A 233 -24.78 -44.77 -0.51
#